data_AF-A0A1V6SRJ7-F1
#
_entry.id   AF-A0A1V6SRJ7-F1
#
_cell.length_a   1.000
_cell.length_b   1.000
_cell.length_c   1.000
_cell.angle_alpha   90.00
_cell.angle_beta   90.00
_cell.angle_gamma   90.00
#
_symmetry.space_group_name_H-M   'P 1'
#
loop_
_entity.id
_entity.type
_entity.pdbx_description
1 polymer ?
#
loop_
_entity_poly.entity_id
_entity_poly.type
_entity_poly.pdbx_seq_one_letter_code
_entity_poly.pdbx_strand_id
1 'polypeptide(L)'
;MYALTRVLQNLLGRYLKDPPAESPYDDELQYSCILPQATLHPFEDLPSSYDPSTEWLDGQTPPYPYFDDAARIRFHVKAVKNALLKYILEGCRILLERQYDHSLLASVDRNERLWVAAISVQKYGVLYFAARWECREEFVSIMDSNLQLFNEIDSFLSRDSNSNKVINYGVHRLVNSSDIKVDYQTRLVPPTAISAIGINHIAVRAKDYDGDSIRLLGQSTAQWDLHDFAHLSAASVAPGLYGCKYFTDLIKLPSKLTALIRSPKMNTANPNPLYSDGVVFSELLTVLFTAEIEMVQNGEKKHTYESLANTLAEHVADYLLARRELQHLTTGQLLKANSPISPIELATLVQNKAYELTASEIEQRVFTRGGPVGDTRDELDSLSAVERIKFLASCRRWLYFEVRNTIKHRAHRLAYQKVAERMLHDGEMANSDRALVNSILGNIRYQGWEDDKVVNLWQEIKDSLI
;
A
#
# COMPACT_ATOMS: atom_id res chain seq x y z
N MET A 1 25.97 -1.78 35.73
CA MET A 1 24.80 -2.35 35.02
C MET A 1 24.26 -1.45 33.88
N TYR A 2 25.04 -0.48 33.37
CA TYR A 2 24.64 0.43 32.28
C TYR A 2 25.52 0.34 31.02
N ALA A 3 26.62 -0.42 31.06
CA ALA A 3 27.54 -0.57 29.93
C ALA A 3 27.07 -1.63 28.93
N LEU A 4 26.44 -2.73 29.40
CA LEU A 4 26.02 -3.83 28.53
C LEU A 4 24.88 -3.44 27.58
N THR A 5 23.92 -2.64 28.05
CA THR A 5 22.77 -2.19 27.25
C THR A 5 23.19 -1.25 26.12
N ARG A 6 24.20 -0.40 26.36
CA ARG A 6 24.73 0.54 25.37
C ARG A 6 25.65 -0.15 24.34
N VAL A 7 26.35 -1.20 24.76
CA VAL A 7 27.11 -2.08 23.85
C VAL A 7 26.17 -2.91 22.97
N LEU A 8 25.07 -3.43 23.52
CA LEU A 8 24.04 -4.14 22.75
C LEU A 8 23.30 -3.23 21.76
N GLN A 9 22.98 -1.99 22.12
CA GLN A 9 22.39 -1.02 21.19
C GLN A 9 23.35 -0.62 20.06
N ASN A 10 24.65 -0.49 20.34
CA ASN A 10 25.65 -0.23 19.30
C ASN A 10 25.94 -1.47 18.43
N LEU A 11 25.83 -2.68 18.97
CA LEU A 11 25.96 -3.92 18.20
C LEU A 11 24.74 -4.17 17.31
N LEU A 12 23.53 -3.94 17.81
CA LEU A 12 22.30 -4.02 17.02
C LEU A 12 22.21 -2.91 15.96
N GLY A 13 22.68 -1.71 16.27
CA GLY A 13 22.76 -0.61 15.30
C GLY A 13 23.78 -0.83 14.18
N ARG A 14 24.79 -1.70 14.38
CA ARG A 14 25.73 -2.11 13.34
C ARG A 14 25.22 -3.31 12.54
N TYR A 15 24.59 -4.29 13.20
CA TYR A 15 23.99 -5.45 12.53
C TYR A 15 22.78 -5.12 11.64
N LEU A 16 22.12 -3.97 11.86
CA LEU A 16 21.00 -3.50 11.05
C LEU A 16 21.42 -2.53 9.92
N LYS A 17 22.71 -2.17 9.85
CA LYS A 17 23.24 -1.25 8.82
C LYS A 17 24.02 -1.94 7.70
N ASP A 18 24.58 -3.12 7.96
CA ASP A 18 25.31 -3.89 6.96
C ASP A 18 24.63 -5.26 6.73
N PRO A 19 24.20 -5.59 5.49
CA PRO A 19 23.78 -6.96 5.17
C PRO A 19 24.97 -7.93 5.37
N PRO A 20 24.72 -9.23 5.61
CA PRO A 20 25.80 -10.20 5.76
C PRO A 20 26.67 -10.24 4.50
N ALA A 21 27.98 -10.28 4.72
CA ALA A 21 29.00 -10.34 3.68
C ALA A 21 28.72 -11.47 2.66
N GLU A 22 29.03 -11.15 1.42
CA GLU A 22 28.93 -11.94 0.20
C GLU A 22 29.25 -13.43 0.40
N SER A 23 28.37 -14.28 -0.12
CA SER A 23 28.64 -15.70 -0.36
C SER A 23 29.61 -15.83 -1.54
N PRO A 24 30.66 -16.67 -1.47
CA PRO A 24 31.66 -16.82 -2.52
C PRO A 24 31.16 -17.80 -3.60
N TYR A 25 30.14 -17.38 -4.34
CA TYR A 25 29.78 -18.01 -5.62
C TYR A 25 29.56 -16.89 -6.64
N ASP A 26 30.66 -16.25 -7.02
CA ASP A 26 30.79 -15.51 -8.27
C ASP A 26 30.64 -16.49 -9.44
N ASP A 27 29.47 -16.46 -10.07
CA ASP A 27 29.40 -16.63 -11.52
C ASP A 27 28.77 -15.34 -12.07
N GLU A 28 29.64 -14.50 -12.63
CA GLU A 28 29.30 -13.26 -13.31
C GLU A 28 28.31 -13.51 -14.46
N LEU A 29 27.01 -13.37 -14.19
CA LEU A 29 26.05 -13.02 -15.23
C LEU A 29 26.08 -11.51 -15.39
N GLN A 30 26.96 -11.05 -16.29
CA GLN A 30 26.90 -9.72 -16.88
C GLN A 30 25.52 -9.50 -17.52
N TYR A 31 24.57 -8.93 -16.77
CA TYR A 31 23.38 -8.33 -17.33
C TYR A 31 23.72 -6.92 -17.85
N SER A 32 24.56 -6.85 -18.88
CA SER A 32 24.59 -5.68 -19.75
C SER A 32 23.44 -5.81 -20.75
N CYS A 33 22.26 -5.38 -20.34
CA CYS A 33 21.24 -4.95 -21.28
C CYS A 33 20.63 -3.66 -20.75
N ILE A 34 21.22 -2.54 -21.15
CA ILE A 34 20.51 -1.26 -21.14
C ILE A 34 19.37 -1.43 -22.14
N LEU A 35 18.22 -1.92 -21.66
CA LEU A 35 16.98 -1.80 -22.40
C LEU A 35 16.79 -0.29 -22.68
N PRO A 36 16.51 0.12 -23.94
CA PRO A 36 16.02 1.46 -24.19
C PRO A 36 14.83 1.68 -23.25
N GLN A 37 14.73 2.85 -22.60
CA GLN A 37 13.63 3.20 -21.69
C GLN A 37 12.34 2.54 -22.17
N ALA A 38 11.96 1.43 -21.53
CA ALA A 38 10.90 0.60 -22.03
C ALA A 38 9.61 1.36 -21.77
N THR A 39 9.09 1.99 -22.81
CA THR A 39 7.85 2.75 -22.72
C THR A 39 6.70 1.75 -22.61
N LEU A 40 6.39 1.31 -21.40
CA LEU A 40 5.33 0.34 -21.15
C LEU A 40 3.95 1.01 -21.26
N HIS A 41 3.03 0.30 -21.92
CA HIS A 41 1.67 0.75 -22.18
C HIS A 41 0.66 0.00 -21.27
N PRO A 42 -0.44 0.66 -20.85
CA PRO A 42 -1.46 0.01 -20.05
C PRO A 42 -2.05 -1.24 -20.71
N PHE A 43 -1.94 -2.37 -20.01
CA PHE A 43 -2.57 -3.66 -20.35
C PHE A 43 -2.04 -4.32 -21.62
N GLU A 44 -0.88 -3.89 -22.14
CA GLU A 44 -0.17 -4.64 -23.16
C GLU A 44 0.49 -5.89 -22.59
N ASP A 45 0.65 -6.91 -23.43
CA ASP A 45 1.42 -8.10 -23.07
C ASP A 45 2.89 -7.72 -22.92
N LEU A 46 3.45 -8.01 -21.75
CA LEU A 46 4.84 -7.72 -21.42
C LEU A 46 5.74 -8.89 -21.83
N PRO A 47 7.01 -8.63 -22.21
CA PRO A 47 7.93 -9.69 -22.62
C PRO A 47 8.13 -10.70 -21.48
N SER A 48 8.51 -11.93 -21.81
CA SER A 48 8.73 -13.00 -20.82
C SER A 48 9.85 -12.68 -19.81
N SER A 49 10.76 -11.77 -20.17
CA SER A 49 11.79 -11.24 -19.29
C SER A 49 11.25 -10.27 -18.24
N TYR A 50 10.07 -9.69 -18.45
CA TYR A 50 9.49 -8.73 -17.53
C TYR A 50 8.85 -9.44 -16.34
N ASP A 51 9.22 -9.07 -15.12
CA ASP A 51 8.67 -9.66 -13.90
C ASP A 51 8.09 -8.59 -12.96
N PRO A 52 6.75 -8.46 -12.86
CA PRO A 52 6.12 -7.50 -11.95
C PRO A 52 6.50 -7.71 -10.47
N SER A 53 7.06 -8.86 -10.09
CA SER A 53 7.50 -9.10 -8.71
C SER A 53 8.78 -8.35 -8.33
N THR A 54 9.59 -7.96 -9.31
CA THR A 54 10.87 -7.27 -9.12
C THR A 54 10.93 -5.96 -9.90
N GLU A 55 10.22 -5.87 -11.03
CA GLU A 55 10.13 -4.70 -11.88
C GLU A 55 8.87 -3.87 -11.61
N TRP A 56 8.92 -2.62 -12.07
CA TRP A 56 7.95 -1.59 -11.76
C TRP A 56 7.06 -1.29 -12.97
N LEU A 57 5.93 -0.64 -12.72
CA LEU A 57 4.83 -0.51 -13.69
C LEU A 57 5.27 0.06 -15.06
N ASP A 58 6.18 1.02 -15.06
CA ASP A 58 6.76 1.68 -16.23
C ASP A 58 8.15 1.11 -16.62
N GLY A 59 8.54 -0.03 -16.03
CA GLY A 59 9.85 -0.65 -16.19
C GLY A 59 10.98 0.11 -15.48
N GLN A 60 10.68 1.18 -14.75
CA GLN A 60 11.70 2.01 -14.10
C GLN A 60 11.58 1.95 -12.59
N THR A 61 12.70 1.77 -11.90
CA THR A 61 12.73 1.90 -10.45
C THR A 61 12.26 3.30 -10.07
N PRO A 62 11.19 3.42 -9.26
CA PRO A 62 10.75 4.72 -8.79
C PRO A 62 11.90 5.43 -8.08
N PRO A 63 11.94 6.77 -8.10
CA PRO A 63 12.99 7.55 -7.43
C PRO A 63 12.85 7.56 -5.89
N TYR A 64 12.29 6.50 -5.30
CA TYR A 64 12.16 6.31 -3.86
C TYR A 64 13.41 5.60 -3.32
N PRO A 65 14.08 6.15 -2.30
CA PRO A 65 15.24 5.49 -1.69
C PRO A 65 14.96 4.05 -1.26
N TYR A 66 15.89 3.12 -1.52
CA TYR A 66 15.81 1.69 -1.18
C TYR A 66 14.77 0.87 -1.95
N PHE A 67 14.10 1.41 -2.96
CA PHE A 67 13.15 0.64 -3.79
C PHE A 67 13.85 -0.21 -4.87
N ASP A 68 15.10 0.10 -5.16
CA ASP A 68 16.04 -0.71 -5.94
C ASP A 68 16.48 -1.99 -5.19
N ASP A 69 16.47 -2.00 -3.85
CA ASP A 69 16.85 -3.15 -3.04
C ASP A 69 15.68 -4.15 -2.85
N ALA A 70 15.45 -4.97 -3.87
CA ALA A 70 14.40 -5.99 -3.87
C ALA A 70 14.57 -7.03 -2.74
N ALA A 71 15.81 -7.36 -2.35
CA ALA A 71 16.09 -8.35 -1.32
C ALA A 71 15.66 -7.85 0.06
N ARG A 72 16.01 -6.60 0.40
CA ARG A 72 15.59 -5.95 1.65
C ARG A 72 14.07 -5.82 1.74
N ILE A 73 13.42 -5.40 0.66
CA ILE A 73 11.96 -5.35 0.59
C ILE A 73 11.36 -6.73 0.86
N ARG A 74 11.83 -7.76 0.15
CA ARG A 74 11.33 -9.13 0.30
C ARG A 74 11.53 -9.66 1.73
N PHE A 75 12.66 -9.35 2.37
CA PHE A 75 12.92 -9.72 3.76
C PHE A 75 11.85 -9.16 4.71
N HIS A 76 11.57 -7.86 4.64
CA HIS A 76 10.57 -7.24 5.51
C HIS A 76 9.14 -7.72 5.22
N VAL A 77 8.79 -7.89 3.94
CA VAL A 77 7.49 -8.44 3.54
C VAL A 77 7.29 -9.84 4.13
N LYS A 78 8.27 -10.74 3.99
CA LYS A 78 8.20 -12.09 4.58
C LYS A 78 8.01 -12.03 6.09
N ALA A 79 8.76 -11.18 6.79
CA ALA A 79 8.65 -11.04 8.25
C ALA A 79 7.25 -10.60 8.69
N VAL A 80 6.69 -9.57 8.03
CA VAL A 80 5.35 -9.05 8.33
C VAL A 80 4.27 -10.10 8.07
N LYS A 81 4.33 -10.76 6.91
CA LYS A 81 3.33 -11.77 6.53
C LYS A 81 3.37 -13.01 7.42
N ASN A 82 4.56 -13.50 7.76
CA ASN A 82 4.72 -14.67 8.65
C ASN A 82 4.12 -14.41 10.03
N ALA A 83 4.31 -13.20 10.59
CA ALA A 83 3.71 -12.83 11.87
C ALA A 83 2.18 -12.86 11.81
N LEU A 84 1.57 -12.37 10.73
CA LEU A 84 0.12 -12.43 10.55
C LEU A 84 -0.39 -13.86 10.32
N LEU A 85 0.24 -14.60 9.40
CA LEU A 85 -0.18 -15.95 9.01
C LEU A 85 -0.18 -16.93 10.19
N LYS A 86 0.79 -16.80 11.09
CA LYS A 86 0.83 -17.56 12.36
C LYS A 86 -0.51 -17.48 13.10
N TYR A 87 -1.08 -16.29 13.24
CA TYR A 87 -2.34 -16.07 13.94
C TYR A 87 -3.57 -16.42 13.09
N ILE A 88 -3.49 -16.30 11.77
CA ILE A 88 -4.56 -16.80 10.89
C ILE A 88 -4.69 -18.33 11.02
N LEU A 89 -3.56 -19.06 11.03
CA LEU A 89 -3.53 -20.50 11.23
C LEU A 89 -4.05 -20.90 12.62
N GLU A 90 -3.75 -20.12 13.67
CA GLU A 90 -4.37 -20.29 15.00
C GLU A 90 -5.91 -20.19 14.90
N GLY A 91 -6.43 -19.18 14.18
CA GLY A 91 -7.86 -19.04 13.91
C GLY A 91 -8.47 -20.22 13.14
N CYS A 92 -7.76 -20.76 12.15
CA CYS A 92 -8.17 -21.98 11.43
C CYS A 92 -8.33 -23.17 12.39
N ARG A 93 -7.34 -23.40 13.28
CA ARG A 93 -7.41 -24.49 14.27
C ARG A 93 -8.66 -24.39 15.13
N ILE A 94 -8.93 -23.20 15.69
CA ILE A 94 -10.09 -22.96 16.56
C ILE A 94 -11.41 -23.21 15.81
N LEU A 95 -11.52 -22.80 14.54
CA LEU A 95 -12.73 -23.05 13.75
C LEU A 95 -12.93 -24.54 13.44
N LEU A 96 -11.86 -25.26 13.10
CA LEU A 96 -11.92 -26.70 12.82
C LEU A 96 -12.31 -27.49 14.08
N GLU A 97 -11.77 -27.12 15.24
CA GLU A 97 -12.16 -27.69 16.54
C GLU A 97 -13.66 -27.52 16.81
N ARG A 98 -14.20 -26.32 16.57
CA ARG A 98 -15.65 -26.04 16.73
C ARG A 98 -16.54 -26.83 15.78
N GLN A 99 -16.01 -27.20 14.62
CA GLN A 99 -16.71 -27.94 13.59
C GLN A 99 -16.49 -29.46 13.72
N TYR A 100 -15.71 -29.91 14.72
CA TYR A 100 -15.33 -31.30 14.94
C TYR A 100 -14.64 -31.95 13.72
N ASP A 101 -13.92 -31.17 12.92
CA ASP A 101 -13.20 -31.65 11.74
C ASP A 101 -11.77 -32.08 12.11
N HIS A 102 -11.67 -33.22 12.78
CA HIS A 102 -10.40 -33.74 13.30
C HIS A 102 -9.40 -34.10 12.20
N SER A 103 -9.88 -34.49 11.02
CA SER A 103 -9.02 -34.84 9.88
C SER A 103 -8.29 -33.60 9.36
N LEU A 104 -9.06 -32.55 9.06
CA LEU A 104 -8.52 -31.32 8.52
C LEU A 104 -7.71 -30.55 9.58
N LEU A 105 -8.11 -30.60 10.86
CA LEU A 105 -7.36 -30.02 11.98
C LEU A 105 -5.93 -30.57 12.07
N ALA A 106 -5.76 -31.90 12.03
CA ALA A 106 -4.45 -32.53 12.09
C ALA A 106 -3.54 -32.16 10.90
N SER A 107 -4.13 -31.72 9.79
CA SER A 107 -3.39 -31.30 8.60
C SER A 107 -2.74 -29.93 8.75
N VAL A 108 -3.24 -29.05 9.64
CA VAL A 108 -2.73 -27.68 9.84
C VAL A 108 -1.25 -27.70 10.21
N ASP A 109 -0.87 -28.55 11.17
CA ASP A 109 0.51 -28.62 11.64
C ASP A 109 1.41 -29.46 10.71
N ARG A 110 0.84 -30.48 10.05
CA ARG A 110 1.59 -31.37 9.15
C ARG A 110 1.86 -30.76 7.78
N ASN A 111 1.00 -29.84 7.34
CA ASN A 111 1.03 -29.25 6.00
C ASN A 111 0.85 -27.73 6.08
N GLU A 112 1.50 -27.07 7.04
CA GLU A 112 1.34 -25.62 7.30
C GLU A 112 1.51 -24.77 6.03
N ARG A 113 2.52 -25.08 5.21
CA ARG A 113 2.77 -24.35 3.95
C ARG A 113 1.63 -24.48 2.94
N LEU A 114 0.93 -25.62 2.92
CA LEU A 114 -0.23 -25.84 2.05
C LEU A 114 -1.42 -24.99 2.52
N TRP A 115 -1.61 -24.89 3.84
CA TRP A 115 -2.58 -23.98 4.44
C TRP A 115 -2.27 -22.52 4.13
N VAL A 116 -1.02 -22.11 4.29
CA VAL A 116 -0.58 -20.75 3.95
C VAL A 116 -0.89 -20.42 2.49
N ALA A 117 -0.58 -21.32 1.55
CA ALA A 117 -0.89 -21.14 0.14
C ALA A 117 -2.41 -20.99 -0.09
N ALA A 118 -3.21 -21.88 0.49
CA ALA A 118 -4.67 -21.88 0.32
C ALA A 118 -5.34 -20.64 0.94
N ILE A 119 -4.90 -20.21 2.13
CA ILE A 119 -5.32 -18.96 2.78
C ILE A 119 -4.96 -17.76 1.92
N SER A 120 -3.74 -17.73 1.37
CA SER A 120 -3.21 -16.55 0.71
C SER A 120 -3.93 -16.19 -0.58
N VAL A 121 -4.54 -17.17 -1.25
CA VAL A 121 -5.32 -16.94 -2.48
C VAL A 121 -6.82 -16.74 -2.25
N GLN A 122 -7.25 -16.68 -0.99
CA GLN A 122 -8.60 -16.23 -0.65
C GLN A 122 -8.70 -14.72 -0.79
N LYS A 123 -9.83 -14.26 -1.32
CA LYS A 123 -10.15 -12.84 -1.39
C LYS A 123 -10.58 -12.34 -0.01
N TYR A 124 -9.97 -11.25 0.44
CA TYR A 124 -10.35 -10.53 1.65
C TYR A 124 -10.55 -9.05 1.31
N GLY A 125 -11.82 -8.62 1.31
CA GLY A 125 -12.18 -7.31 0.78
C GLY A 125 -11.82 -7.18 -0.70
N VAL A 126 -10.82 -6.36 -1.02
CA VAL A 126 -10.33 -6.12 -2.39
C VAL A 126 -8.90 -6.63 -2.61
N LEU A 127 -8.38 -7.46 -1.70
CA LEU A 127 -7.00 -7.95 -1.72
C LEU A 127 -6.95 -9.47 -1.63
N TYR A 128 -5.95 -10.05 -2.28
CA TYR A 128 -5.50 -11.42 -2.09
C TYR A 128 -4.14 -11.37 -1.39
N PHE A 129 -3.98 -12.12 -0.31
CA PHE A 129 -2.74 -12.07 0.46
C PHE A 129 -1.54 -12.62 -0.33
N ALA A 130 -1.75 -13.38 -1.40
CA ALA A 130 -0.69 -13.90 -2.24
C ALA A 130 -0.05 -12.82 -3.14
N ALA A 131 1.27 -12.82 -3.22
CA ALA A 131 2.04 -12.10 -4.23
C ALA A 131 2.49 -13.05 -5.36
N ARG A 132 2.77 -12.50 -6.55
CA ARG A 132 3.20 -13.30 -7.72
C ARG A 132 4.44 -14.15 -7.46
N TRP A 133 5.42 -13.61 -6.73
CA TRP A 133 6.66 -14.33 -6.42
C TRP A 133 6.39 -15.54 -5.51
N GLU A 134 5.49 -15.43 -4.53
CA GLU A 134 5.12 -16.56 -3.67
C GLU A 134 4.44 -17.66 -4.47
N CYS A 135 3.50 -17.27 -5.35
CA CYS A 135 2.83 -18.23 -6.23
C CYS A 135 3.83 -19.00 -7.09
N ARG A 136 4.78 -18.29 -7.69
CA ARG A 136 5.77 -18.83 -8.62
C ARG A 136 6.86 -19.66 -7.95
N GLU A 137 7.45 -19.15 -6.88
CA GLU A 137 8.62 -19.74 -6.23
C GLU A 137 8.21 -20.82 -5.20
N GLU A 138 7.03 -20.70 -4.60
CA GLU A 138 6.62 -21.53 -3.46
C GLU A 138 5.30 -22.28 -3.73
N PHE A 139 4.20 -21.57 -3.95
CA PHE A 139 2.85 -22.15 -3.81
C PHE A 139 2.48 -23.15 -4.90
N VAL A 140 2.91 -23.00 -6.16
CA VAL A 140 2.64 -23.99 -7.21
C VAL A 140 3.16 -25.36 -6.80
N SER A 141 4.44 -25.43 -6.39
CA SER A 141 5.07 -26.70 -6.01
C SER A 141 4.42 -27.34 -4.78
N ILE A 142 4.05 -26.52 -3.79
CA ILE A 142 3.40 -26.97 -2.55
C ILE A 142 2.00 -27.51 -2.85
N MET A 143 1.21 -26.76 -3.63
CA MET A 143 -0.13 -27.16 -4.04
C MET A 143 -0.11 -28.46 -4.84
N ASP A 144 0.77 -28.59 -5.84
CA ASP A 144 0.86 -29.79 -6.68
C ASP A 144 1.31 -31.03 -5.88
N SER A 145 2.07 -30.86 -4.79
CA SER A 145 2.49 -31.97 -3.92
C SER A 145 1.34 -32.68 -3.21
N ASN A 146 0.21 -31.99 -2.98
CA ASN A 146 -0.99 -32.56 -2.35
C ASN A 146 -2.26 -31.79 -2.75
N LEU A 147 -2.61 -31.89 -4.04
CA LEU A 147 -3.75 -31.18 -4.61
C LEU A 147 -5.09 -31.54 -3.96
N GLN A 148 -5.27 -32.81 -3.54
CA GLN A 148 -6.49 -33.25 -2.88
C GLN A 148 -6.70 -32.49 -1.57
N LEU A 149 -5.69 -32.50 -0.68
CA LEU A 149 -5.78 -31.78 0.59
C LEU A 149 -5.92 -30.27 0.37
N PHE A 150 -5.25 -29.70 -0.65
CA PHE A 150 -5.42 -28.28 -0.99
C PHE A 150 -6.89 -27.94 -1.30
N ASN A 151 -7.57 -28.76 -2.10
CA ASN A 151 -8.98 -28.56 -2.44
C ASN A 151 -9.90 -28.74 -1.22
N GLU A 152 -9.56 -29.65 -0.30
CA GLU A 152 -10.28 -29.81 0.98
C GLU A 152 -10.14 -28.55 1.85
N ILE A 153 -8.92 -27.99 1.94
CA ILE A 153 -8.65 -26.73 2.65
C ILE A 153 -9.40 -25.56 2.01
N ASP A 154 -9.34 -25.42 0.68
CA ASP A 154 -10.03 -24.35 -0.05
C ASP A 154 -11.56 -24.43 0.14
N SER A 155 -12.12 -25.64 0.10
CA SER A 155 -13.53 -25.89 0.38
C SER A 155 -13.92 -25.45 1.79
N PHE A 156 -13.07 -25.74 2.78
CA PHE A 156 -13.27 -25.28 4.16
C PHE A 156 -13.21 -23.75 4.27
N LEU A 157 -12.22 -23.10 3.64
CA LEU A 157 -12.03 -21.65 3.70
C LEU A 157 -13.16 -20.88 3.00
N SER A 158 -13.66 -21.41 1.89
CA SER A 158 -14.77 -20.85 1.12
C SER A 158 -16.12 -21.01 1.83
N ARG A 159 -16.28 -22.05 2.65
CA ARG A 159 -17.53 -22.32 3.39
C ARG A 159 -17.80 -21.21 4.40
N ASP A 160 -19.00 -20.61 4.32
CA ASP A 160 -19.48 -19.60 5.27
C ASP A 160 -18.46 -18.47 5.53
N SER A 161 -17.70 -18.09 4.50
CA SER A 161 -16.63 -17.09 4.55
C SER A 161 -15.61 -17.34 5.69
N ASN A 162 -15.23 -18.61 5.91
CA ASN A 162 -14.23 -18.96 6.91
C ASN A 162 -12.91 -18.24 6.70
N SER A 163 -12.50 -17.99 5.44
CA SER A 163 -11.33 -17.17 5.10
C SER A 163 -11.38 -15.79 5.77
N ASN A 164 -12.48 -15.05 5.63
CA ASN A 164 -12.65 -13.73 6.27
C ASN A 164 -12.60 -13.84 7.79
N LYS A 165 -13.28 -14.84 8.37
CA LYS A 165 -13.31 -15.06 9.82
C LYS A 165 -11.90 -15.28 10.39
N VAL A 166 -11.09 -16.13 9.77
CA VAL A 166 -9.74 -16.42 10.26
C VAL A 166 -8.77 -15.27 10.01
N ILE A 167 -8.92 -14.51 8.93
CA ILE A 167 -8.13 -13.31 8.68
C ILE A 167 -8.50 -12.21 9.68
N ASN A 168 -9.79 -12.00 9.95
CA ASN A 168 -10.27 -11.06 10.97
C ASN A 168 -9.65 -11.38 12.33
N TYR A 169 -9.73 -12.65 12.74
CA TYR A 169 -9.09 -13.16 13.95
C TYR A 169 -7.58 -12.91 13.94
N GLY A 170 -6.89 -13.27 12.87
CA GLY A 170 -5.44 -13.16 12.76
C GLY A 170 -4.93 -11.74 12.93
N VAL A 171 -5.57 -10.77 12.26
CA VAL A 171 -5.20 -9.35 12.39
C VAL A 171 -5.43 -8.86 13.81
N HIS A 172 -6.60 -9.14 14.40
CA HIS A 172 -6.91 -8.69 15.76
C HIS A 172 -5.99 -9.33 16.80
N ARG A 173 -5.66 -10.61 16.61
CA ARG A 173 -4.77 -11.36 17.49
C ARG A 173 -3.33 -10.85 17.40
N LEU A 174 -2.85 -10.53 16.19
CA LEU A 174 -1.53 -9.95 15.97
C LEU A 174 -1.39 -8.61 16.70
N VAL A 175 -2.36 -7.71 16.57
CA VAL A 175 -2.34 -6.41 17.25
C VAL A 175 -2.38 -6.55 18.77
N ASN A 176 -3.09 -7.56 19.29
CA ASN A 176 -3.14 -7.86 20.73
C ASN A 176 -2.03 -8.82 21.20
N SER A 177 -0.99 -9.06 20.39
CA SER A 177 0.14 -9.92 20.74
C SER A 177 1.36 -9.12 21.22
N SER A 178 2.42 -9.83 21.61
CA SER A 178 3.75 -9.25 21.86
C SER A 178 4.63 -9.20 20.60
N ASP A 179 4.17 -9.71 19.46
CA ASP A 179 4.98 -9.82 18.23
C ASP A 179 5.11 -8.45 17.52
N ILE A 180 4.22 -7.50 17.84
CA ILE A 180 4.23 -6.14 17.31
C ILE A 180 4.08 -5.11 18.43
N LYS A 181 4.82 -4.01 18.36
CA LYS A 181 4.63 -2.86 19.24
C LYS A 181 3.42 -2.05 18.80
N VAL A 182 2.52 -1.75 19.73
CA VAL A 182 1.28 -1.02 19.45
C VAL A 182 1.18 0.25 20.29
N ASP A 183 1.05 1.38 19.61
CA ASP A 183 0.67 2.65 20.22
C ASP A 183 -0.84 2.87 20.05
N TYR A 184 -1.57 3.00 21.16
CA TYR A 184 -3.00 3.26 21.09
C TYR A 184 -3.28 4.76 20.90
N GLN A 185 -3.84 5.13 19.74
CA GLN A 185 -4.10 6.50 19.33
C GLN A 185 -5.54 6.66 18.84
N THR A 186 -6.30 7.55 19.47
CA THR A 186 -7.76 7.65 19.22
C THR A 186 -8.15 8.79 18.29
N ARG A 187 -7.28 9.79 18.09
CA ARG A 187 -7.66 11.05 17.42
C ARG A 187 -7.52 11.03 15.89
N LEU A 188 -6.48 10.38 15.36
CA LEU A 188 -6.12 10.45 13.94
C LEU A 188 -6.15 9.11 13.20
N VAL A 189 -6.04 7.97 13.89
CA VAL A 189 -6.23 6.67 13.23
C VAL A 189 -7.70 6.55 12.82
N PRO A 190 -8.03 6.26 11.55
CA PRO A 190 -9.39 5.95 11.13
C PRO A 190 -9.95 4.69 11.82
N PRO A 191 -11.27 4.46 11.78
CA PRO A 191 -11.82 3.15 12.09
C PRO A 191 -11.15 2.02 11.34
N THR A 192 -10.86 0.95 12.09
CA THR A 192 -10.38 -0.34 11.58
C THR A 192 -9.12 -0.26 10.72
N ALA A 193 -8.37 0.83 10.86
CA ALA A 193 -7.12 1.08 10.16
C ALA A 193 -5.93 0.88 11.11
N ILE A 194 -4.82 0.48 10.52
CA ILE A 194 -3.52 0.31 11.16
C ILE A 194 -2.56 1.31 10.52
N SER A 195 -2.06 2.26 11.32
CA SER A 195 -1.04 3.21 10.86
C SER A 195 0.35 2.68 11.15
N ALA A 196 1.18 2.47 10.14
CA ALA A 196 2.53 1.93 10.30
C ALA A 196 3.53 3.01 10.69
N ILE A 197 4.22 2.85 11.82
CA ILE A 197 5.22 3.81 12.31
C ILE A 197 6.63 3.39 11.90
N GLY A 198 6.94 2.09 11.98
CA GLY A 198 8.25 1.54 11.67
C GLY A 198 8.28 0.02 11.79
N ILE A 199 9.48 -0.54 11.94
CA ILE A 199 9.69 -1.99 12.05
C ILE A 199 8.88 -2.56 13.22
N ASN A 200 7.93 -3.42 12.92
CA ASN A 200 7.02 -4.04 13.89
C ASN A 200 6.42 -3.02 14.89
N HIS A 201 6.12 -1.80 14.42
CA HIS A 201 5.57 -0.74 15.25
C HIS A 201 4.41 -0.06 14.53
N ILE A 202 3.23 -0.16 15.11
CA ILE A 202 1.98 0.37 14.56
C ILE A 202 1.26 1.27 15.57
N ALA A 203 0.33 2.06 15.06
CA ALA A 203 -0.67 2.75 15.86
C ALA A 203 -2.07 2.36 15.42
N VAL A 204 -2.95 2.11 16.41
CA VAL A 204 -4.34 1.69 16.21
C VAL A 204 -5.26 2.41 17.18
N ARG A 205 -6.57 2.37 16.91
CA ARG A 205 -7.56 2.76 17.92
C ARG A 205 -7.78 1.61 18.89
N ALA A 206 -7.58 1.84 20.19
CA ALA A 206 -7.79 0.81 21.22
C ALA A 206 -9.16 0.12 21.13
N LYS A 207 -10.23 0.90 20.91
CA LYS A 207 -11.60 0.38 20.85
C LYS A 207 -11.86 -0.62 19.70
N ASP A 208 -11.07 -0.57 18.63
CA ASP A 208 -11.27 -1.47 17.48
C ASP A 208 -10.72 -2.86 17.80
N TYR A 209 -9.80 -2.95 18.78
CA TYR A 209 -9.11 -4.17 19.19
C TYR A 209 -9.47 -4.60 20.61
N ASP A 210 -10.59 -4.11 21.14
CA ASP A 210 -11.08 -4.45 22.47
C ASP A 210 -11.78 -5.82 22.49
N GLY A 211 -11.62 -6.55 23.59
CA GLY A 211 -12.21 -7.87 23.81
C GLY A 211 -11.41 -9.03 23.23
N ASP A 212 -12.04 -10.20 23.20
CA ASP A 212 -11.42 -11.45 22.77
C ASP A 212 -11.48 -11.62 21.25
N SER A 213 -10.31 -11.87 20.64
CA SER A 213 -10.14 -12.17 19.21
C SER A 213 -11.05 -13.29 18.73
N ILE A 214 -11.37 -14.25 19.60
CA ILE A 214 -12.25 -15.38 19.30
C ILE A 214 -13.62 -14.93 18.76
N ARG A 215 -14.12 -13.76 19.16
CA ARG A 215 -15.39 -13.19 18.68
C ARG A 215 -15.37 -12.90 17.18
N LEU A 216 -14.20 -12.62 16.61
CA LEU A 216 -14.06 -12.32 15.19
C LEU A 216 -14.21 -13.54 14.29
N LEU A 217 -14.10 -14.74 14.86
CA LEU A 217 -14.43 -15.98 14.15
C LEU A 217 -15.93 -16.10 13.81
N GLY A 218 -16.78 -15.22 14.35
CA GLY A 218 -18.18 -15.07 13.96
C GLY A 218 -18.44 -14.02 12.87
N GLN A 219 -17.43 -13.26 12.44
CA GLN A 219 -17.58 -12.16 11.49
C GLN A 219 -17.21 -12.61 10.07
N SER A 220 -18.21 -12.75 9.20
CA SER A 220 -18.04 -13.26 7.83
C SER A 220 -17.57 -12.21 6.82
N THR A 221 -17.61 -10.92 7.17
CA THR A 221 -17.14 -9.82 6.31
C THR A 221 -15.76 -9.35 6.73
N ALA A 222 -14.96 -8.89 5.77
CA ALA A 222 -13.67 -8.26 6.05
C ALA A 222 -13.86 -7.04 6.97
N GLN A 223 -13.16 -7.05 8.11
CA GLN A 223 -13.20 -5.96 9.09
C GLN A 223 -12.05 -4.96 8.92
N TRP A 224 -10.93 -5.41 8.34
CA TRP A 224 -9.68 -4.65 8.25
C TRP A 224 -9.35 -4.32 6.80
N ASP A 225 -8.47 -3.34 6.58
CA ASP A 225 -7.85 -3.12 5.27
C ASP A 225 -6.47 -3.76 5.24
N LEU A 226 -6.29 -4.82 4.45
CA LEU A 226 -4.98 -5.47 4.34
C LEU A 226 -3.94 -4.58 3.68
N HIS A 227 -4.34 -3.50 3.00
CA HIS A 227 -3.42 -2.49 2.46
C HIS A 227 -2.51 -1.89 3.56
N ASP A 228 -2.98 -1.84 4.81
CA ASP A 228 -2.19 -1.33 5.93
C ASP A 228 -0.92 -2.16 6.20
N PHE A 229 -0.85 -3.42 5.74
CA PHE A 229 0.37 -4.21 5.83
C PHE A 229 1.39 -3.88 4.71
N ALA A 230 0.95 -3.26 3.61
CA ALA A 230 1.87 -2.66 2.64
C ALA A 230 2.55 -1.42 3.25
N HIS A 231 1.78 -0.60 3.99
CA HIS A 231 2.31 0.48 4.82
C HIS A 231 3.33 -0.03 5.86
N LEU A 232 3.00 -1.10 6.59
CA LEU A 232 3.92 -1.70 7.55
C LEU A 232 5.20 -2.23 6.91
N SER A 233 5.09 -2.81 5.72
CA SER A 233 6.25 -3.28 4.94
C SER A 233 7.14 -2.11 4.50
N ALA A 234 6.55 -1.04 3.94
CA ALA A 234 7.29 0.17 3.55
C ALA A 234 7.97 0.83 4.76
N ALA A 235 7.23 1.04 5.85
CA ALA A 235 7.77 1.61 7.08
C ALA A 235 8.87 0.73 7.70
N SER A 236 8.84 -0.59 7.49
CA SER A 236 9.91 -1.48 7.95
C SER A 236 11.20 -1.35 7.12
N VAL A 237 11.09 -1.05 5.83
CA VAL A 237 12.25 -0.80 4.95
C VAL A 237 12.98 0.47 5.39
N ALA A 238 12.27 1.58 5.58
CA ALA A 238 12.87 2.84 6.02
C ALA A 238 11.88 3.65 6.91
N PRO A 239 11.87 3.42 8.24
CA PRO A 239 10.92 4.08 9.16
C PRO A 239 10.96 5.62 9.11
N GLY A 240 12.14 6.19 8.92
CA GLY A 240 12.34 7.65 8.81
C GLY A 240 11.59 8.25 7.63
N LEU A 241 11.58 7.55 6.49
CA LEU A 241 11.02 8.02 5.21
C LEU A 241 9.54 7.63 5.04
N TYR A 242 9.23 6.37 5.33
CA TYR A 242 7.96 5.73 4.97
C TYR A 242 7.07 5.47 6.18
N GLY A 243 7.54 5.76 7.39
CA GLY A 243 6.74 5.67 8.61
C GLY A 243 5.74 6.82 8.72
N CYS A 244 4.55 6.50 9.21
CA CYS A 244 3.47 7.42 9.50
C CYS A 244 3.90 8.51 10.51
N LYS A 245 3.67 9.78 10.17
CA LYS A 245 3.99 10.93 11.03
C LYS A 245 2.76 11.54 11.72
N TYR A 246 1.61 10.84 11.71
CA TYR A 246 0.34 11.40 12.20
C TYR A 246 0.42 11.84 13.66
N PHE A 247 1.03 11.02 14.51
CA PHE A 247 1.02 11.22 15.96
C PHE A 247 2.17 12.09 16.44
N THR A 248 3.24 12.19 15.66
CA THR A 248 4.37 13.08 15.97
C THR A 248 4.03 14.52 15.61
N ASP A 249 3.44 14.74 14.43
CA ASP A 249 3.36 16.09 13.84
C ASP A 249 1.94 16.47 13.40
N LEU A 250 1.20 15.61 12.69
CA LEU A 250 -0.16 15.94 12.20
C LEU A 250 -1.13 16.30 13.34
N ILE A 251 -1.05 15.61 14.48
CA ILE A 251 -1.94 15.84 15.64
C ILE A 251 -1.79 17.23 16.26
N LYS A 252 -0.65 17.89 15.98
CA LYS A 252 -0.33 19.23 16.44
C LYS A 252 -0.82 20.30 15.46
N LEU A 253 -1.24 19.93 14.24
CA LEU A 253 -1.74 20.87 13.25
C LEU A 253 -3.20 21.30 13.55
N PRO A 254 -3.62 22.49 13.09
CA PRO A 254 -5.00 22.95 13.17
C PRO A 254 -6.00 21.94 12.55
N SER A 255 -7.21 21.87 13.12
CA SER A 255 -8.24 20.92 12.69
C SER A 255 -8.59 21.03 11.21
N LYS A 256 -8.59 22.26 10.65
CA LYS A 256 -8.81 22.52 9.22
C LYS A 256 -7.79 21.80 8.33
N LEU A 257 -6.51 21.79 8.71
CA LEU A 257 -5.46 21.07 7.97
C LEU A 257 -5.60 19.56 8.16
N THR A 258 -5.86 19.08 9.37
CA THR A 258 -6.07 17.64 9.58
C THR A 258 -7.29 17.10 8.82
N ALA A 259 -8.30 17.94 8.55
CA ALA A 259 -9.47 17.56 7.76
C ALA A 259 -9.15 17.30 6.28
N LEU A 260 -8.09 17.90 5.74
CA LEU A 260 -7.60 17.61 4.38
C LEU A 260 -7.15 16.15 4.24
N ILE A 261 -6.60 15.56 5.30
CA ILE A 261 -6.17 14.16 5.29
C ILE A 261 -7.34 13.23 5.63
N ARG A 262 -8.07 13.55 6.70
CA ARG A 262 -9.15 12.71 7.23
C ARG A 262 -10.37 12.60 6.32
N SER A 263 -10.49 13.49 5.34
CA SER A 263 -11.48 13.43 4.25
C SER A 263 -12.93 13.24 4.71
N PRO A 264 -13.43 14.05 5.67
CA PRO A 264 -14.80 13.89 6.14
C PRO A 264 -15.81 14.19 5.03
N LYS A 265 -16.88 13.40 4.95
CA LYS A 265 -17.99 13.57 3.98
C LYS A 265 -17.55 13.55 2.51
N MET A 266 -16.45 12.86 2.19
CA MET A 266 -15.90 12.81 0.83
C MET A 266 -16.91 12.28 -0.20
N ASN A 267 -17.81 11.39 0.18
CA ASN A 267 -18.81 10.76 -0.70
C ASN A 267 -20.13 11.54 -0.82
N THR A 268 -20.14 12.83 -0.50
CA THR A 268 -21.36 13.66 -0.52
C THR A 268 -21.32 14.68 -1.66
N ALA A 269 -22.48 15.23 -2.03
CA ALA A 269 -22.58 16.27 -3.06
C ALA A 269 -21.77 17.54 -2.73
N ASN A 270 -21.52 17.81 -1.45
CA ASN A 270 -20.78 18.97 -0.99
C ASN A 270 -19.67 18.53 -0.03
N PRO A 271 -18.59 17.91 -0.54
CA PRO A 271 -17.50 17.48 0.31
C PRO A 271 -16.83 18.71 0.94
N ASN A 272 -16.37 18.58 2.18
CA ASN A 272 -15.68 19.66 2.88
C ASN A 272 -14.56 19.09 3.75
N PRO A 273 -13.28 19.25 3.38
CA PRO A 273 -12.76 20.08 2.28
C PRO A 273 -13.03 19.53 0.87
N LEU A 274 -13.15 20.42 -0.12
CA LEU A 274 -13.41 20.09 -1.54
C LEU A 274 -12.28 19.30 -2.21
N TYR A 275 -11.06 19.40 -1.69
CA TYR A 275 -9.87 18.75 -2.25
C TYR A 275 -9.09 17.97 -1.17
N SER A 276 -9.80 17.42 -0.19
CA SER A 276 -9.18 16.45 0.73
C SER A 276 -8.59 15.25 -0.03
N ASP A 277 -7.59 14.60 0.57
CA ASP A 277 -6.83 13.49 -0.01
C ASP A 277 -7.76 12.40 -0.57
N GLY A 278 -8.80 12.06 0.20
CA GLY A 278 -9.82 11.08 -0.18
C GLY A 278 -10.76 11.55 -1.29
N VAL A 279 -11.12 12.85 -1.35
CA VAL A 279 -11.91 13.37 -2.48
C VAL A 279 -11.12 13.29 -3.78
N VAL A 280 -9.88 13.80 -3.78
CA VAL A 280 -9.06 13.79 -4.99
C VAL A 280 -8.75 12.36 -5.42
N PHE A 281 -8.36 11.50 -4.49
CA PHE A 281 -7.99 10.11 -4.81
C PHE A 281 -9.19 9.23 -5.14
N SER A 282 -10.21 9.15 -4.29
CA SER A 282 -11.29 8.17 -4.44
C SER A 282 -12.38 8.65 -5.41
N GLU A 283 -12.67 9.94 -5.44
CA GLU A 283 -13.83 10.47 -6.17
C GLU A 283 -13.45 11.10 -7.51
N LEU A 284 -12.39 11.91 -7.58
CA LEU A 284 -12.03 12.64 -8.80
C LEU A 284 -11.12 11.83 -9.73
N LEU A 285 -10.01 11.31 -9.21
CA LEU A 285 -9.04 10.54 -9.99
C LEU A 285 -9.61 9.23 -10.53
N THR A 286 -10.60 8.63 -9.84
CA THR A 286 -11.25 7.40 -10.34
C THR A 286 -12.01 7.65 -11.64
N VAL A 287 -12.75 8.76 -11.73
CA VAL A 287 -13.49 9.12 -12.95
C VAL A 287 -12.52 9.41 -14.09
N LEU A 288 -11.50 10.24 -13.82
CA LEU A 288 -10.49 10.58 -14.82
C LEU A 288 -9.76 9.33 -15.35
N PHE A 289 -9.30 8.44 -14.46
CA PHE A 289 -8.63 7.20 -14.85
C PHE A 289 -9.55 6.33 -15.72
N THR A 290 -10.80 6.14 -15.29
CA THR A 290 -11.75 5.27 -16.00
C THR A 290 -11.99 5.79 -17.42
N ALA A 291 -12.26 7.09 -17.57
CA ALA A 291 -12.48 7.71 -18.87
C ALA A 291 -11.26 7.58 -19.79
N GLU A 292 -10.04 7.82 -19.29
CA GLU A 292 -8.82 7.67 -20.10
C GLU A 292 -8.58 6.20 -20.52
N ILE A 293 -8.82 5.23 -19.64
CA ILE A 293 -8.68 3.81 -20.00
C ILE A 293 -9.74 3.37 -21.02
N GLU A 294 -10.98 3.83 -20.90
CA GLU A 294 -12.03 3.55 -21.90
C GLU A 294 -11.63 4.09 -23.28
N MET A 295 -11.07 5.30 -23.35
CA MET A 295 -10.55 5.85 -24.62
C MET A 295 -9.36 5.05 -25.18
N VAL A 296 -8.50 4.50 -24.33
CA VAL A 296 -7.41 3.59 -24.76
C VAL A 296 -7.99 2.29 -25.31
N GLN A 297 -8.97 1.70 -24.63
CA GLN A 297 -9.61 0.45 -25.05
C GLN A 297 -10.40 0.60 -26.36
N ASN A 298 -11.00 1.77 -26.59
CA ASN A 298 -11.68 2.11 -27.84
C ASN A 298 -10.71 2.48 -28.99
N GLY A 299 -9.41 2.55 -28.72
CA GLY A 299 -8.39 2.94 -29.70
C GLY A 299 -8.37 4.45 -30.03
N GLU A 300 -9.06 5.28 -29.25
CA GLU A 300 -9.14 6.74 -29.42
C GLU A 300 -7.90 7.46 -28.87
N LYS A 301 -7.25 6.87 -27.86
CA LYS A 301 -6.01 7.39 -27.26
C LYS A 301 -4.95 6.31 -27.16
N LYS A 302 -3.69 6.74 -27.09
CA LYS A 302 -2.55 5.90 -26.75
C LYS A 302 -1.83 6.50 -25.56
N HIS A 303 -1.76 5.73 -24.49
CA HIS A 303 -1.05 6.11 -23.28
C HIS A 303 0.10 5.15 -23.01
N THR A 304 1.17 5.70 -22.46
CA THR A 304 2.17 4.98 -21.69
C THR A 304 1.73 5.09 -20.22
N TYR A 305 2.23 4.25 -19.32
CA TYR A 305 1.91 4.42 -17.89
C TYR A 305 2.31 5.80 -17.37
N GLU A 306 3.46 6.31 -17.78
CA GLU A 306 3.93 7.66 -17.46
C GLU A 306 3.00 8.75 -18.04
N SER A 307 2.65 8.66 -19.33
CA SER A 307 1.84 9.69 -19.98
C SER A 307 0.40 9.71 -19.46
N LEU A 308 -0.13 8.55 -19.05
CA LEU A 308 -1.41 8.46 -18.34
C LEU A 308 -1.32 9.19 -16.98
N ALA A 309 -0.33 8.86 -16.15
CA ALA A 309 -0.16 9.52 -14.86
C ALA A 309 0.02 11.04 -15.01
N ASN A 310 0.79 11.49 -16.01
CA ASN A 310 0.98 12.91 -16.31
C ASN A 310 -0.34 13.58 -16.75
N THR A 311 -1.12 12.95 -17.62
CA THR A 311 -2.41 13.50 -18.10
C THR A 311 -3.40 13.66 -16.95
N LEU A 312 -3.51 12.66 -16.07
CA LEU A 312 -4.36 12.74 -14.88
C LEU A 312 -3.85 13.82 -13.92
N ALA A 313 -2.53 13.92 -13.73
CA ALA A 313 -1.91 14.92 -12.87
C ALA A 313 -2.18 16.35 -13.33
N GLU A 314 -2.15 16.61 -14.64
CA GLU A 314 -2.47 17.91 -15.22
C GLU A 314 -3.90 18.34 -14.87
N HIS A 315 -4.87 17.45 -15.06
CA HIS A 315 -6.27 17.72 -14.74
C HIS A 315 -6.49 18.00 -13.25
N VAL A 316 -5.82 17.24 -12.37
CA VAL A 316 -5.89 17.46 -10.92
C VAL A 316 -5.17 18.76 -10.51
N ALA A 317 -4.02 19.07 -11.09
CA ALA A 317 -3.29 20.31 -10.81
C ALA A 317 -4.14 21.55 -11.18
N ASP A 318 -4.79 21.53 -12.35
CA ASP A 318 -5.70 22.60 -12.76
C ASP A 318 -6.92 22.72 -11.84
N TYR A 319 -7.46 21.60 -11.36
CA TYR A 319 -8.54 21.59 -10.37
C TYR A 319 -8.10 22.23 -9.04
N LEU A 320 -6.93 21.83 -8.51
CA LEU A 320 -6.37 22.37 -7.26
C LEU A 320 -6.03 23.86 -7.36
N LEU A 321 -5.73 24.35 -8.55
CA LEU A 321 -5.51 25.77 -8.83
C LEU A 321 -6.82 26.53 -9.17
N ALA A 322 -7.98 25.91 -8.97
CA ALA A 322 -9.31 26.45 -9.28
C ALA A 322 -9.52 26.86 -10.77
N ARG A 323 -8.72 26.29 -11.68
CA ARG A 323 -8.77 26.55 -13.13
C ARG A 323 -9.74 25.64 -13.88
N ARG A 324 -10.18 24.56 -13.23
CA ARG A 324 -10.98 23.48 -13.83
C ARG A 324 -12.00 22.91 -12.85
N GLU A 325 -13.07 22.35 -13.40
CA GLU A 325 -14.02 21.50 -12.69
C GLU A 325 -13.75 20.02 -12.97
N LEU A 326 -14.01 19.15 -11.99
CA LEU A 326 -13.88 17.69 -12.14
C LEU A 326 -15.14 16.99 -11.69
N GLN A 327 -15.52 15.92 -12.39
CA GLN A 327 -16.68 15.13 -12.04
C GLN A 327 -16.39 14.26 -10.81
N HIS A 328 -17.33 14.27 -9.86
CA HIS A 328 -17.30 13.48 -8.66
C HIS A 328 -17.95 12.11 -8.89
N LEU A 329 -17.21 11.02 -8.63
CA LEU A 329 -17.66 9.65 -8.89
C LEU A 329 -19.03 9.35 -8.27
N THR A 330 -19.18 9.52 -6.95
CA THR A 330 -20.38 9.06 -6.24
C THR A 330 -21.65 9.83 -6.61
N THR A 331 -21.52 11.11 -6.96
CA THR A 331 -22.66 12.03 -7.09
C THR A 331 -22.90 12.46 -8.53
N GLY A 332 -21.93 12.22 -9.43
CA GLY A 332 -21.93 12.69 -10.81
C GLY A 332 -21.77 14.21 -10.97
N GLN A 333 -21.67 14.98 -9.87
CA GLN A 333 -21.60 16.43 -9.91
C GLN A 333 -20.22 16.93 -10.33
N LEU A 334 -20.19 18.06 -11.03
CA LEU A 334 -18.96 18.79 -11.31
C LEU A 334 -18.58 19.62 -10.08
N LEU A 335 -17.43 19.32 -9.49
CA LEU A 335 -16.86 20.09 -8.40
C LEU A 335 -15.86 21.10 -8.94
N LYS A 336 -15.82 22.27 -8.30
CA LYS A 336 -14.82 23.31 -8.55
C LYS A 336 -14.24 23.79 -7.22
N ALA A 337 -12.92 23.93 -7.14
CA ALA A 337 -12.31 24.60 -6.00
C ALA A 337 -12.67 26.10 -6.02
N ASN A 338 -13.00 26.67 -4.86
CA ASN A 338 -13.38 28.08 -4.76
C ASN A 338 -12.20 29.05 -4.93
N SER A 339 -10.99 28.57 -4.61
CA SER A 339 -9.74 29.31 -4.73
C SER A 339 -8.61 28.31 -5.00
N PRO A 340 -7.47 28.76 -5.54
CA PRO A 340 -6.26 27.95 -5.58
C PRO A 340 -5.92 27.44 -4.17
N ILE A 341 -5.41 26.21 -4.09
CA ILE A 341 -4.89 25.64 -2.85
C ILE A 341 -3.74 26.51 -2.33
N SER A 342 -3.64 26.69 -1.01
CA SER A 342 -2.53 27.43 -0.39
C SER A 342 -1.28 26.56 -0.17
N PRO A 343 -0.08 27.14 -0.02
CA PRO A 343 1.14 26.40 0.26
C PRO A 343 1.07 25.50 1.50
N ILE A 344 0.45 25.96 2.59
CA ILE A 344 0.30 25.19 3.84
C ILE A 344 -0.65 24.00 3.69
N GLU A 345 -1.71 24.14 2.89
CA GLU A 345 -2.64 23.04 2.58
C GLU A 345 -1.96 22.01 1.68
N LEU A 346 -1.21 22.47 0.66
CA LEU A 346 -0.43 21.60 -0.21
C LEU A 346 0.65 20.83 0.57
N ALA A 347 1.40 21.50 1.44
CA ALA A 347 2.41 20.87 2.29
C ALA A 347 1.80 19.80 3.21
N THR A 348 0.60 20.07 3.74
CA THR A 348 -0.14 19.10 4.57
C THR A 348 -0.45 17.83 3.77
N LEU A 349 -0.99 17.97 2.56
CA LEU A 349 -1.36 16.86 1.68
C LEU A 349 -0.14 16.08 1.14
N VAL A 350 0.93 16.78 0.76
CA VAL A 350 2.16 16.17 0.22
C VAL A 350 2.80 15.20 1.22
N GLN A 351 2.91 15.59 2.49
CA GLN A 351 3.45 14.72 3.53
C GLN A 351 2.62 13.45 3.72
N ASN A 352 1.29 13.54 3.59
CA ASN A 352 0.43 12.36 3.60
C ASN A 352 0.65 11.49 2.36
N LYS A 353 0.79 12.12 1.20
CA LYS A 353 0.97 11.42 -0.07
C LYS A 353 2.25 10.59 -0.10
N ALA A 354 3.32 11.06 0.54
CA ALA A 354 4.57 10.32 0.67
C ALA A 354 4.38 8.98 1.40
N TYR A 355 3.51 8.94 2.42
CA TYR A 355 3.12 7.72 3.12
C TYR A 355 2.25 6.81 2.23
N GLU A 356 1.17 7.34 1.65
CA GLU A 356 0.22 6.57 0.83
C GLU A 356 0.83 5.98 -0.46
N LEU A 357 1.65 6.76 -1.16
CA LEU A 357 2.20 6.33 -2.45
C LEU A 357 3.25 5.22 -2.29
N THR A 358 4.09 5.29 -1.27
CA THR A 358 5.16 4.29 -1.06
C THR A 358 4.57 2.93 -0.70
N ALA A 359 3.48 2.89 0.05
CA ALA A 359 2.70 1.67 0.26
C ALA A 359 2.06 1.14 -1.04
N SER A 360 1.46 2.00 -1.86
CA SER A 360 0.88 1.58 -3.15
C SER A 360 1.93 1.00 -4.11
N GLU A 361 3.15 1.53 -4.09
CA GLU A 361 4.21 1.07 -4.99
C GLU A 361 4.73 -0.31 -4.55
N ILE A 362 5.01 -0.50 -3.26
CA ILE A 362 5.49 -1.79 -2.74
C ILE A 362 4.38 -2.86 -2.71
N GLU A 363 3.10 -2.47 -2.74
CA GLU A 363 1.95 -3.35 -2.50
C GLU A 363 2.00 -4.66 -3.28
N GLN A 364 2.32 -4.61 -4.57
CA GLN A 364 2.39 -5.80 -5.44
C GLN A 364 3.42 -6.85 -4.98
N ARG A 365 4.42 -6.44 -4.20
CA ARG A 365 5.42 -7.33 -3.60
C ARG A 365 4.88 -7.96 -2.30
N VAL A 366 3.88 -7.34 -1.70
CA VAL A 366 3.24 -7.78 -0.45
C VAL A 366 2.03 -8.68 -0.74
N PHE A 367 1.14 -8.23 -1.62
CA PHE A 367 -0.18 -8.81 -1.94
C PHE A 367 -0.49 -8.65 -3.43
N THR A 368 -1.62 -9.22 -3.85
CA THR A 368 -2.21 -8.92 -5.15
C THR A 368 -3.51 -8.13 -4.96
N ARG A 369 -3.63 -6.99 -5.65
CA ARG A 369 -4.85 -6.17 -5.59
C ARG A 369 -5.89 -6.64 -6.60
N GLY A 370 -7.06 -7.00 -6.07
CA GLY A 370 -8.27 -7.27 -6.81
C GLY A 370 -9.24 -6.09 -6.82
N GLY A 371 -10.48 -6.40 -7.15
CA GLY A 371 -11.60 -5.45 -7.17
C GLY A 371 -12.65 -5.73 -6.11
N PRO A 372 -13.71 -4.91 -6.05
CA PRO A 372 -14.95 -5.30 -5.37
C PRO A 372 -15.42 -6.68 -5.86
N VAL A 373 -16.10 -7.44 -4.98
CA VAL A 373 -16.68 -8.75 -5.36
C VAL A 373 -17.67 -8.56 -6.52
N GLY A 374 -17.52 -9.38 -7.56
CA GLY A 374 -18.34 -9.34 -8.77
C GLY A 374 -17.92 -8.30 -9.81
N ASP A 375 -16.86 -7.51 -9.59
CA ASP A 375 -16.33 -6.63 -10.62
C ASP A 375 -15.59 -7.44 -11.68
N THR A 376 -16.09 -7.43 -12.91
CA THR A 376 -15.57 -8.24 -14.02
C THR A 376 -14.15 -7.88 -14.44
N ARG A 377 -13.61 -6.75 -13.98
CA ARG A 377 -12.21 -6.35 -14.19
C ARG A 377 -11.25 -7.03 -13.20
N ASP A 378 -11.77 -7.69 -12.17
CA ASP A 378 -10.99 -8.54 -11.27
C ASP A 378 -10.95 -9.97 -11.83
N GLU A 379 -9.93 -10.23 -12.64
CA GLU A 379 -9.75 -11.51 -13.32
C GLU A 379 -9.53 -12.69 -12.38
N LEU A 380 -9.20 -12.43 -11.12
CA LEU A 380 -8.99 -13.46 -10.11
C LEU A 380 -10.30 -13.91 -9.46
N ASP A 381 -11.34 -13.06 -9.47
CA ASP A 381 -12.56 -13.28 -8.69
C ASP A 381 -13.31 -14.54 -9.13
N SER A 382 -13.33 -14.80 -10.44
CA SER A 382 -13.99 -15.96 -11.05
C SER A 382 -13.17 -17.25 -11.04
N LEU A 383 -11.87 -17.18 -10.73
CA LEU A 383 -10.98 -18.33 -10.72
C LEU A 383 -11.10 -19.12 -9.40
N SER A 384 -10.97 -20.45 -9.47
CA SER A 384 -10.75 -21.29 -8.29
C SER A 384 -9.41 -20.96 -7.61
N ALA A 385 -9.23 -21.37 -6.35
CA ALA A 385 -7.96 -21.14 -5.65
C ALA A 385 -6.74 -21.72 -6.39
N VAL A 386 -6.88 -22.91 -6.98
CA VAL A 386 -5.84 -23.55 -7.81
C VAL A 386 -5.52 -22.71 -9.04
N GLU A 387 -6.56 -22.25 -9.75
CA GLU A 387 -6.40 -21.42 -10.94
C GLU A 387 -5.78 -20.07 -10.59
N ARG A 388 -6.13 -19.46 -9.45
CA ARG A 388 -5.52 -18.21 -8.96
C ARG A 388 -4.02 -18.38 -8.72
N ILE A 389 -3.59 -19.46 -8.06
CA ILE A 389 -2.16 -19.75 -7.84
C ILE A 389 -1.43 -19.85 -9.19
N LYS A 390 -1.96 -20.67 -10.11
CA LYS A 390 -1.34 -20.91 -11.43
C LYS A 390 -1.32 -19.65 -12.30
N PHE A 391 -2.39 -18.88 -12.27
CA PHE A 391 -2.50 -17.60 -12.97
C PHE A 391 -1.45 -16.62 -12.42
N LEU A 392 -1.40 -16.40 -11.10
CA LEU A 392 -0.45 -15.45 -10.50
C LEU A 392 1.01 -15.87 -10.69
N ALA A 393 1.31 -17.16 -10.65
CA ALA A 393 2.65 -17.70 -10.89
C ALA A 393 3.14 -17.40 -12.33
N SER A 394 2.24 -17.53 -13.31
CA SER A 394 2.54 -17.32 -14.73
C SER A 394 2.32 -15.88 -15.21
N CYS A 395 1.54 -15.08 -14.49
CA CYS A 395 1.21 -13.71 -14.85
C CYS A 395 2.47 -12.83 -14.87
N ARG A 396 2.70 -12.19 -16.02
CA ARG A 396 3.81 -11.24 -16.25
C ARG A 396 3.32 -9.82 -16.48
N ARG A 397 2.03 -9.55 -16.30
CA ARG A 397 1.44 -8.21 -16.44
C ARG A 397 0.85 -7.71 -15.14
N TRP A 398 0.63 -6.41 -15.08
CA TRP A 398 -0.12 -5.76 -14.02
C TRP A 398 -1.63 -5.93 -14.25
N LEU A 399 -2.37 -6.19 -13.17
CA LEU A 399 -3.82 -6.34 -13.19
C LEU A 399 -4.48 -4.96 -13.11
N TYR A 400 -5.72 -4.88 -13.60
CA TYR A 400 -6.48 -3.63 -13.69
C TYR A 400 -6.45 -2.80 -12.40
N PHE A 401 -6.72 -3.43 -11.26
CA PHE A 401 -6.82 -2.73 -9.99
C PHE A 401 -5.46 -2.29 -9.42
N GLU A 402 -4.38 -3.03 -9.72
CA GLU A 402 -3.02 -2.64 -9.36
C GLU A 402 -2.57 -1.41 -10.18
N VAL A 403 -2.80 -1.45 -11.50
CA VAL A 403 -2.55 -0.33 -12.40
C VAL A 403 -3.33 0.90 -11.94
N ARG A 404 -4.64 0.75 -11.74
CA ARG A 404 -5.53 1.83 -11.33
C ARG A 404 -5.04 2.49 -10.04
N ASN A 405 -4.74 1.70 -9.01
CA ASN A 405 -4.33 2.26 -7.72
C ASN A 405 -3.01 3.02 -7.84
N THR A 406 -2.01 2.37 -8.44
CA THR A 406 -0.65 2.91 -8.57
C THR A 406 -0.62 4.18 -9.42
N ILE A 407 -1.26 4.16 -10.59
CA ILE A 407 -1.33 5.34 -11.49
C ILE A 407 -2.03 6.50 -10.81
N LYS A 408 -3.12 6.26 -10.09
CA LYS A 408 -3.80 7.33 -9.35
C LYS A 408 -2.91 7.94 -8.28
N HIS A 409 -2.19 7.14 -7.48
CA HIS A 409 -1.28 7.69 -6.47
C HIS A 409 -0.12 8.47 -7.11
N ARG A 410 0.47 7.95 -8.19
CA ARG A 410 1.53 8.63 -8.95
C ARG A 410 1.03 9.96 -9.53
N ALA A 411 -0.12 9.95 -10.20
CA ALA A 411 -0.77 11.15 -10.73
C ALA A 411 -1.05 12.18 -9.63
N HIS A 412 -1.50 11.73 -8.45
CA HIS A 412 -1.79 12.61 -7.33
C HIS A 412 -0.54 13.32 -6.80
N ARG A 413 0.56 12.59 -6.57
CA ARG A 413 1.85 13.21 -6.18
C ARG A 413 2.38 14.15 -7.27
N LEU A 414 2.29 13.73 -8.53
CA LEU A 414 2.74 14.55 -9.65
C LEU A 414 1.90 15.83 -9.80
N ALA A 415 0.59 15.77 -9.52
CA ALA A 415 -0.26 16.96 -9.48
C ALA A 415 0.24 17.94 -8.41
N TYR A 416 0.57 17.46 -7.22
CA TYR A 416 1.14 18.30 -6.17
C TYR A 416 2.48 18.94 -6.56
N GLN A 417 3.34 18.17 -7.23
CA GLN A 417 4.58 18.71 -7.77
C GLN A 417 4.32 19.84 -8.78
N LYS A 418 3.43 19.62 -9.75
CA LYS A 418 3.07 20.61 -10.77
C LYS A 418 2.47 21.86 -10.15
N VAL A 419 1.61 21.73 -9.14
CA VAL A 419 1.05 22.86 -8.39
C VAL A 419 2.17 23.66 -7.72
N ALA A 420 3.08 22.99 -7.00
CA ALA A 420 4.22 23.65 -6.36
C ALA A 420 5.15 24.37 -7.35
N GLU A 421 5.45 23.75 -8.49
CA GLU A 421 6.27 24.35 -9.55
C GLU A 421 5.58 25.60 -10.15
N ARG A 422 4.27 25.53 -10.40
CA ARG A 422 3.48 26.68 -10.89
C ARG A 422 3.39 27.81 -9.87
N MET A 423 3.23 27.49 -8.58
CA MET A 423 3.25 28.48 -7.49
C MET A 423 4.54 29.30 -7.47
N LEU A 424 5.69 28.67 -7.76
CA LEU A 424 6.98 29.37 -7.85
C LEU A 424 7.12 30.21 -9.12
N HIS A 425 6.49 29.78 -10.21
CA HIS A 425 6.54 30.45 -11.52
C HIS A 425 5.62 31.67 -11.60
N ASP A 426 4.39 31.56 -11.09
CA ASP A 426 3.31 32.55 -11.28
C ASP A 426 3.50 33.85 -10.44
N GLY A 427 4.58 33.94 -9.64
CA GLY A 427 5.29 35.19 -9.41
C GLY A 427 4.55 36.32 -8.66
N GLU A 428 4.07 36.05 -7.44
CA GLU A 428 4.03 37.00 -6.31
C GLU A 428 3.68 36.19 -5.05
N MET A 429 4.66 35.98 -4.16
CA MET A 429 4.51 35.10 -3.00
C MET A 429 5.42 35.61 -1.87
N ALA A 430 4.93 35.56 -0.63
CA ALA A 430 5.74 35.89 0.54
C ALA A 430 6.98 34.98 0.62
N ASN A 431 8.09 35.48 1.18
CA ASN A 431 9.33 34.70 1.30
C ASN A 431 9.14 33.41 2.11
N SER A 432 8.28 33.45 3.14
CA SER A 432 7.93 32.28 3.96
C SER A 432 7.23 31.19 3.14
N ASP A 433 6.25 31.59 2.32
CA ASP A 433 5.53 30.68 1.45
C ASP A 433 6.46 30.11 0.38
N ARG A 434 7.34 30.92 -0.19
CA ARG A 434 8.35 30.47 -1.16
C ARG A 434 9.29 29.44 -0.54
N ALA A 435 9.73 29.63 0.71
CA ALA A 435 10.54 28.66 1.42
C ALA A 435 9.77 27.34 1.61
N LEU A 436 8.52 27.40 2.06
CA LEU A 436 7.69 26.21 2.24
C LEU A 436 7.45 25.46 0.91
N VAL A 437 7.20 26.16 -0.20
CA VAL A 437 7.04 25.52 -1.51
C VAL A 437 8.33 24.85 -1.98
N ASN A 438 9.50 25.42 -1.69
CA ASN A 438 10.77 24.73 -1.93
C ASN A 438 10.92 23.48 -1.05
N SER A 439 10.53 23.52 0.23
CA SER A 439 10.50 22.35 1.10
C SER A 439 9.55 21.28 0.57
N ILE A 440 8.38 21.65 0.03
CA ILE A 440 7.45 20.73 -0.63
C ILE A 440 8.15 19.98 -1.76
N LEU A 441 8.83 20.70 -2.66
CA LEU A 441 9.58 20.08 -3.77
C LEU A 441 10.73 19.22 -3.25
N GLY A 442 11.41 19.65 -2.18
CA GLY A 442 12.45 18.88 -1.50
C GLY A 442 11.92 17.55 -0.96
N ASN A 443 10.78 17.58 -0.27
CA ASN A 443 10.10 16.38 0.25
C ASN A 443 9.68 15.45 -0.90
N ILE A 444 9.02 15.99 -1.94
CA ILE A 444 8.63 15.21 -3.12
C ILE A 444 9.86 14.53 -3.74
N ARG A 445 11.00 15.22 -3.81
CA ARG A 445 12.23 14.69 -4.43
C ARG A 445 13.12 13.92 -3.45
N TYR A 446 12.66 13.67 -2.23
CA TYR A 446 13.43 13.02 -1.15
C TYR A 446 14.77 13.70 -0.85
N GLN A 447 14.92 15.01 -1.08
CA GLN A 447 16.19 15.70 -0.85
C GLN A 447 16.68 15.54 0.61
N GLY A 448 17.97 15.24 0.76
CA GLY A 448 18.62 15.07 2.07
C GLY A 448 18.46 13.68 2.71
N TRP A 449 17.93 12.69 2.00
CA TRP A 449 17.68 11.35 2.56
C TRP A 449 18.94 10.57 2.94
N GLU A 450 20.03 10.71 2.19
CA GLU A 450 21.32 10.06 2.49
C GLU A 450 21.93 10.56 3.80
N ASP A 451 21.64 11.81 4.14
CA ASP A 451 22.16 12.52 5.31
C ASP A 451 21.22 12.42 6.55
N ASP A 452 20.12 11.67 6.47
CA ASP A 452 19.05 11.64 7.49
C ASP A 452 18.44 13.02 7.78
N LYS A 453 18.38 13.89 6.75
CA LYS A 453 17.87 15.27 6.81
C LYS A 453 16.59 15.43 5.97
N VAL A 454 15.77 14.38 5.87
CA VAL A 454 14.55 14.46 5.07
C VAL A 454 13.58 15.46 5.65
N VAL A 455 13.04 16.29 4.76
CA VAL A 455 12.04 17.31 5.06
C VAL A 455 10.80 16.66 5.67
N ASN A 456 10.45 17.07 6.90
CA ASN A 456 9.15 16.76 7.51
C ASN A 456 8.27 18.01 7.43
N LEU A 457 7.38 18.04 6.45
CA LEU A 457 6.56 19.22 6.16
C LEU A 457 5.60 19.56 7.30
N TRP A 458 5.05 18.56 8.01
CA TRP A 458 4.17 18.84 9.14
C TRP A 458 4.93 19.47 10.31
N GLN A 459 6.18 19.07 10.52
CA GLN A 459 7.03 19.71 11.51
C GLN A 459 7.35 21.16 11.12
N GLU A 460 7.67 21.44 9.85
CA GLU A 460 7.89 22.82 9.37
C GLU A 460 6.65 23.70 9.49
N ILE A 461 5.47 23.17 9.12
CA ILE A 461 4.19 23.89 9.29
C ILE A 461 3.98 24.23 10.77
N LYS A 462 4.18 23.26 11.67
CA LYS A 462 4.01 23.47 13.11
C LYS A 462 4.92 24.58 13.61
N ASP A 463 6.18 24.59 13.19
CA ASP A 463 7.16 25.59 13.62
C ASP A 463 6.88 26.98 13.01
N SER A 464 6.20 27.06 11.87
CA SER A 464 5.77 28.33 11.26
C SER A 464 4.51 28.95 11.88
N LEU A 465 3.75 28.19 12.66
CA LEU A 465 2.50 28.62 13.30
C LEU A 465 2.69 29.13 14.74
N ILE A 466 3.89 28.99 15.30
CA ILE A 466 4.31 29.43 16.64
C ILE A 466 5.15 30.70 16.47
#